data_AF-A0A972Z4Y2-F1
#
_entry.id   AF-A0A972Z4Y2-F1
#
_cell.length_a   1.000
_cell.length_b   1.000
_cell.length_c   1.000
_cell.angle_alpha   90.00
_cell.angle_beta   90.00
_cell.angle_gamma   90.00
#
_symmetry.space_group_name_H-M   'P 1'
#
loop_
_entity.id
_entity.type
_entity.pdbx_description
1 polymer ?
#
loop_
_entity_poly.entity_id
_entity_poly.type
_entity_poly.pdbx_seq_one_letter_code
_entity_poly.pdbx_strand_id
1 'polypeptide(L)' 'MTALFDLSRDWYAGRLDINFEPRTLAESQALLTARGFDGPFWQLT' A
#
# COMPACT_ATOMS: atom_id res chain seq x y z
N MET A 1 -7.33 -10.89 11.52
CA MET A 1 -6.49 -10.87 10.31
C MET A 1 -5.22 -10.09 10.64
N THR A 2 -4.06 -10.45 10.09
CA THR A 2 -2.79 -9.78 10.45
C THR A 2 -2.62 -8.50 9.64
N ALA A 3 -1.96 -7.47 10.21
CA ALA A 3 -1.75 -6.17 9.54
C ALA A 3 -1.07 -6.32 8.16
N LEU A 4 -0.18 -7.31 8.01
CA LEU A 4 0.49 -7.60 6.75
C LEU A 4 -0.46 -8.17 5.69
N PHE A 5 -1.46 -8.95 6.09
CA PHE A 5 -2.47 -9.47 5.17
C PHE A 5 -3.40 -8.36 4.68
N ASP A 6 -3.82 -7.45 5.58
CA ASP A 6 -4.64 -6.32 5.17
C ASP A 6 -3.87 -5.36 4.24
N LEU A 7 -2.58 -5.15 4.50
CA LEU A 7 -1.68 -4.43 3.60
C LEU A 7 -1.60 -5.11 2.22
N SER A 8 -1.34 -6.41 2.17
CA SER A 8 -1.20 -7.12 0.90
C SER A 8 -2.50 -7.14 0.10
N ARG A 9 -3.65 -7.29 0.75
CA ARG A 9 -4.97 -7.19 0.10
C ARG A 9 -5.13 -5.83 -0.59
N ASP A 10 -4.91 -4.75 0.14
CA ASP A 10 -5.12 -3.40 -0.41
C ASP A 10 -4.05 -3.03 -1.45
N TRP A 11 -2.88 -3.64 -1.35
CA TRP A 11 -1.83 -3.48 -2.34
C TRP A 11 -2.22 -4.07 -3.70
N TYR A 12 -2.81 -5.27 -3.72
CA TYR A 12 -3.16 -5.96 -4.96
C TYR A 12 -4.60 -5.70 -5.42
N ALA A 13 -5.45 -5.15 -4.57
CA ALA A 13 -6.83 -4.80 -4.92
C ALA A 13 -6.87 -3.82 -6.11
N GLY A 14 -7.77 -4.06 -7.06
CA GLY A 14 -7.97 -3.18 -8.22
C GLY A 14 -6.92 -3.30 -9.34
N ARG A 15 -5.81 -4.04 -9.15
CA ARG A 15 -4.74 -4.15 -10.16
C ARG A 15 -5.13 -4.79 -11.50
N LEU A 16 -6.28 -5.47 -11.54
CA LEU A 16 -6.81 -6.12 -12.74
C LEU A 16 -7.93 -5.29 -13.39
N ASP A 17 -8.25 -4.12 -12.83
CA ASP A 17 -9.18 -3.19 -13.46
C ASP A 17 -8.58 -2.63 -14.75
N ILE A 18 -9.42 -2.45 -15.77
CA ILE A 18 -9.00 -1.90 -17.07
C ILE A 18 -8.52 -0.45 -16.97
N ASN A 19 -8.98 0.28 -15.96
CA ASN A 19 -8.59 1.65 -15.66
C ASN A 19 -7.61 1.70 -14.47
N PHE A 20 -6.92 0.59 -14.19
CA PHE A 20 -5.93 0.58 -13.12
C PHE A 20 -4.80 1.54 -13.44
N GLU A 21 -4.64 2.54 -12.57
CA GLU A 21 -3.48 3.41 -12.55
C GLU A 21 -2.51 2.93 -11.46
N PRO A 22 -1.22 2.73 -11.77
CA PRO A 22 -0.21 2.46 -10.76
C PRO A 22 -0.19 3.56 -9.70
N ARG A 23 -0.17 3.15 -8.42
CA ARG A 23 -0.03 4.08 -7.30
C ARG A 23 1.29 4.85 -7.41
N THR A 24 1.21 6.15 -7.17
CA THR A 24 2.37 7.01 -6.94
C THR A 24 3.12 6.61 -5.68
N LEU A 25 4.32 7.16 -5.52
CA LEU A 25 5.11 7.03 -4.29
C LEU A 25 4.31 7.52 -3.06
N ALA A 26 3.65 8.68 -3.19
CA ALA A 26 2.86 9.28 -2.12
C ALA A 26 1.66 8.41 -1.71
N GLU A 27 0.94 7.85 -2.68
CA GLU A 27 -0.19 6.94 -2.41
C GLU A 27 0.26 5.63 -1.77
N SER A 28 1.40 5.10 -2.21
CA SER A 28 1.98 3.89 -1.63
C SER A 28 2.48 4.13 -0.20
N GLN A 29 3.08 5.30 0.07
CA GLN A 29 3.48 5.70 1.41
C GLN A 29 2.27 5.85 2.34
N ALA A 30 1.20 6.50 1.87
CA ALA A 30 -0.03 6.69 2.64
C ALA A 30 -0.67 5.36 3.04
N LEU A 31 -0.65 4.36 2.16
CA LEU A 31 -1.19 3.02 2.42
C LEU A 31 -0.42 2.29 3.54
N LEU A 32 0.91 2.42 3.56
CA LEU A 32 1.76 1.88 4.63
C LEU A 32 1.47 2.56 5.97
N THR A 33 1.50 3.90 5.99
CA THR A 33 1.25 4.69 7.20
C THR A 33 -0.13 4.45 7.79
N ALA A 34 -1.17 4.31 6.95
CA ALA A 34 -2.55 4.01 7.39
C ALA A 34 -2.68 2.68 8.15
N ARG A 35 -1.69 1.79 8.05
CA ARG A 35 -1.64 0.49 8.73
C ARG A 35 -0.60 0.41 9.84
N GLY A 36 -0.01 1.54 10.21
CA GLY A 36 1.01 1.64 11.27
C GLY A 36 2.41 1.24 10.82
N PHE A 37 2.66 1.16 9.51
CA PHE A 37 3.97 0.91 8.94
C PHE A 37 4.65 2.24 8.62
N ASP A 38 5.16 2.92 9.65
CA ASP A 38 5.73 4.28 9.56
C ASP A 38 7.22 4.37 9.95
N GLY A 39 7.79 3.28 10.48
CA GLY A 39 9.21 3.21 10.83
C GLY A 39 10.15 3.35 9.63
N PRO A 40 11.47 3.54 9.85
CA PRO A 40 12.44 3.86 8.79
C PRO A 40 12.49 2.84 7.64
N PHE A 41 12.23 1.56 7.92
CA PHE A 41 12.17 0.52 6.91
C PHE A 41 11.01 0.71 5.90
N TRP A 42 9.93 1.37 6.32
CA TRP A 42 8.70 1.56 5.55
C TRP A 42 8.63 2.92 4.86
N GLN A 43 9.72 3.69 4.87
CA GLN A 43 9.84 4.95 4.14
C GLN A 43 10.31 4.66 2.72
N LEU A 44 9.43 4.91 1.75
CA LEU A 44 9.71 4.72 0.34
C LEU A 44 10.51 5.91 -0.21
N THR A 45 11.51 5.66 -1.06
CA THR A 45 12.38 6.67 -1.68
C THR A 45 12.37 6.58 -3.19
#